data_AF-A0A8S3ZHZ4-F1
#
_entry.id   AF-A0A8S3ZHZ4-F1
#
_cell.length_a   1.000
_cell.length_b   1.000
_cell.length_c   1.000
_cell.angle_alpha   90.00
_cell.angle_beta   90.00
_cell.angle_gamma   90.00
#
_symmetry.space_group_name_H-M   'P 1'
#
loop_
_entity.id
_entity.type
_entity.pdbx_description
1 polymer ?
#
loop_
_entity_poly.entity_id
_entity_poly.type
_entity_poly.pdbx_seq_one_letter_code
_entity_poly.pdbx_strand_id
1 'polypeptide(L)'
;EYGWRDAVNATEYNSKAESRLKMLGPQFRLKKPDRRFEDLKIYSTELQSSIENILKIRARMCEKLYGVHKVHGNYARVFNQWGETEKDSAEHLQNASHYMDVYSSCIDTHLEETEHFADDLKEYNAFAESLRSVCRRCECAQYDVERAEESLASKHFLKQSMESGTTTSGFSLSGMKSKLFGSDTPELKEAKLKQLGEQILQVETELSQLQKQCILFSEEALKDVERFQAQKVRDLNHVLLNLARLQVSHCRQAIATWTGIRDSFNKM
;
A
#
# COMPACT_ATOMS: atom_id res chain seq x y z
N GLU A 1 -6.58 18.18 -15.89
CA GLU A 1 -6.68 17.19 -14.79
C GLU A 1 -5.89 17.55 -13.51
N TYR A 2 -5.36 18.76 -13.34
CA TYR A 2 -4.53 19.10 -12.16
C TYR A 2 -5.28 19.60 -10.91
N GLY A 3 -6.57 19.94 -11.01
CA GLY A 3 -7.27 20.68 -9.94
C GLY A 3 -7.52 19.91 -8.63
N TRP A 4 -7.64 18.58 -8.67
CA TRP A 4 -7.99 17.82 -7.46
C TRP A 4 -6.80 17.65 -6.50
N ARG A 5 -5.58 17.51 -7.03
CA ARG A 5 -4.35 17.42 -6.20
C ARG A 5 -4.10 18.72 -5.47
N ASP A 6 -4.26 19.85 -6.16
CA ASP A 6 -4.10 21.17 -5.57
C ASP A 6 -5.20 21.48 -4.55
N ALA A 7 -6.44 21.07 -4.81
CA ALA A 7 -7.54 21.20 -3.85
C ALA A 7 -7.29 20.36 -2.58
N VAL A 8 -6.81 19.11 -2.71
CA VAL A 8 -6.46 18.26 -1.56
C VAL A 8 -5.26 18.83 -0.80
N ASN A 9 -4.23 19.30 -1.49
CA ASN A 9 -3.05 19.90 -0.86
C ASN A 9 -3.37 21.23 -0.16
N ALA A 10 -4.27 22.05 -0.71
CA ALA A 10 -4.70 23.32 -0.12
C ALA A 10 -5.43 23.16 1.22
N THR A 11 -6.02 21.99 1.49
CA THR A 11 -6.64 21.72 2.80
C THR A 11 -5.61 21.52 3.93
N GLU A 12 -4.31 21.39 3.59
CA GLU A 12 -3.24 20.95 4.51
C GLU A 12 -3.55 19.64 5.23
N TYR A 13 -4.52 18.87 4.74
CA TYR A 13 -5.04 17.71 5.44
C TYR A 13 -3.97 16.62 5.57
N ASN A 14 -3.19 16.38 4.51
CA ASN A 14 -2.09 15.42 4.54
C ASN A 14 -0.96 15.85 5.49
N SER A 15 -0.56 17.13 5.52
CA SER A 15 0.53 17.58 6.40
C SER A 15 0.11 17.59 7.87
N LYS A 16 -1.16 17.93 8.16
CA LYS A 16 -1.75 17.85 9.51
C LYS A 16 -1.91 16.41 9.96
N ALA A 17 -2.34 15.51 9.06
CA ALA A 17 -2.43 14.08 9.34
C ALA A 17 -1.03 13.49 9.62
N GLU A 18 -0.04 13.72 8.76
CA GLU A 18 1.34 13.22 8.94
C GLU A 18 2.03 13.80 10.18
N SER A 19 1.83 15.08 10.49
CA SER A 19 2.42 15.71 11.68
C SER A 19 1.78 15.18 12.97
N ARG A 20 0.45 15.00 13.00
CA ARG A 20 -0.23 14.33 14.12
C ARG A 20 0.27 12.89 14.26
N LEU A 21 0.41 12.18 13.16
CA LEU A 21 0.90 10.80 13.11
C LEU A 21 2.33 10.63 13.64
N LYS A 22 3.23 11.59 13.38
CA LYS A 22 4.58 11.59 13.97
C LYS A 22 4.57 11.90 15.47
N MET A 23 3.62 12.70 15.96
CA MET A 23 3.46 12.97 17.39
C MET A 23 2.79 11.83 18.17
N LEU A 24 2.07 10.93 17.49
CA LEU A 24 1.22 9.92 18.14
C LEU A 24 1.95 8.66 18.64
N GLY A 25 3.18 8.38 18.17
CA GLY A 25 4.14 7.45 18.80
C GLY A 25 3.56 6.20 19.50
N PRO A 26 4.15 5.74 20.63
CA PRO A 26 3.75 4.49 21.32
C PRO A 26 2.41 4.57 22.09
N GLN A 27 1.65 5.66 21.96
CA GLN A 27 0.32 5.83 22.58
C GLN A 27 -0.85 5.56 21.61
N PHE A 28 -0.56 5.30 20.34
CA PHE A 28 -1.56 4.99 19.32
C PHE A 28 -2.03 3.53 19.45
N ARG A 29 -2.94 3.27 20.38
CA ARG A 29 -3.63 1.97 20.50
C ARG A 29 -5.13 2.21 20.56
N LEU A 30 -5.83 1.75 19.53
CA LEU A 30 -7.29 1.80 19.48
C LEU A 30 -7.89 0.87 20.54
N LYS A 31 -8.94 1.36 21.20
CA LYS A 31 -9.76 0.55 22.10
C LYS A 31 -10.81 -0.25 21.34
N LYS A 32 -11.37 0.33 20.28
CA LYS A 32 -12.43 -0.24 19.46
C LYS A 32 -11.99 -0.21 17.98
N PRO A 33 -11.02 -1.05 17.58
CA PRO A 33 -10.63 -1.11 16.17
C PRO A 33 -11.77 -1.64 15.31
N ASP A 34 -11.88 -1.09 14.09
CA ASP A 34 -12.80 -1.61 13.08
C ASP A 34 -12.15 -2.78 12.34
N ARG A 35 -12.68 -3.98 12.59
CA ARG A 35 -12.18 -5.24 12.02
C ARG A 35 -12.09 -5.23 10.50
N ARG A 36 -12.97 -4.50 9.80
CA ARG A 36 -12.94 -4.40 8.33
C ARG A 36 -11.64 -3.77 7.84
N PHE A 37 -11.13 -2.76 8.54
CA PHE A 37 -9.86 -2.13 8.21
C PHE A 37 -8.66 -2.95 8.70
N GLU A 38 -8.78 -3.72 9.78
CA GLU A 38 -7.74 -4.68 10.18
C GLU A 38 -7.53 -5.75 9.10
N ASP A 39 -8.62 -6.36 8.63
CA ASP A 39 -8.61 -7.34 7.55
C ASP A 39 -8.04 -6.73 6.26
N LEU A 40 -8.40 -5.47 5.94
CA LEU A 40 -7.88 -4.75 4.79
C LEU A 40 -6.36 -4.48 4.87
N LYS A 41 -5.82 -4.18 6.05
CA LYS A 41 -4.36 -4.04 6.24
C LYS A 41 -3.62 -5.35 6.03
N ILE A 42 -4.16 -6.45 6.56
CA ILE A 42 -3.58 -7.79 6.36
C ILE A 42 -3.56 -8.08 4.86
N TYR A 43 -4.70 -7.92 4.20
CA TYR A 43 -4.84 -8.09 2.76
C TYR A 43 -3.83 -7.25 1.96
N SER A 44 -3.68 -5.96 2.30
CA SER A 44 -2.72 -5.09 1.60
C SER A 44 -1.27 -5.60 1.72
N THR A 45 -0.93 -6.22 2.85
CA THR A 45 0.40 -6.77 3.10
C THR A 45 0.64 -8.06 2.34
N GLU A 46 -0.36 -8.93 2.29
CA GLU A 46 -0.32 -10.14 1.47
C GLU A 46 -0.26 -9.82 -0.03
N LEU A 47 -1.00 -8.81 -0.48
CA LEU A 47 -1.00 -8.35 -1.87
C LEU A 47 0.38 -7.83 -2.27
N GLN A 48 0.97 -6.93 -1.49
CA GLN A 48 2.32 -6.42 -1.72
C GLN A 48 3.34 -7.56 -1.74
N SER A 49 3.31 -8.45 -0.74
CA SER A 49 4.25 -9.58 -0.68
C SER A 49 4.15 -10.48 -1.91
N SER A 50 2.92 -10.77 -2.36
CA SER A 50 2.68 -11.58 -3.56
C SER A 50 3.24 -10.92 -4.82
N ILE A 51 3.00 -9.62 -5.01
CA ILE A 51 3.51 -8.84 -6.14
C ILE A 51 5.04 -8.80 -6.12
N GLU A 52 5.64 -8.48 -4.98
CA GLU A 52 7.10 -8.45 -4.83
C GLU A 52 7.75 -9.80 -5.15
N ASN A 53 7.13 -10.91 -4.74
CA ASN A 53 7.63 -12.24 -5.05
C ASN A 53 7.59 -12.50 -6.55
N ILE A 54 6.52 -12.12 -7.25
CA ILE A 54 6.43 -12.24 -8.71
C ILE A 54 7.51 -11.39 -9.39
N LEU A 55 7.69 -10.14 -8.97
CA LEU A 55 8.72 -9.25 -9.52
C LEU A 55 10.14 -9.81 -9.30
N LYS A 56 10.42 -10.37 -8.13
CA LYS A 56 11.71 -11.03 -7.82
C LYS A 56 11.95 -12.26 -8.70
N ILE A 57 10.93 -13.09 -8.91
CA ILE A 57 11.03 -14.26 -9.80
C ILE A 57 11.31 -13.81 -11.22
N ARG A 58 10.56 -12.81 -11.71
CA ARG A 58 10.77 -12.22 -13.04
C ARG A 58 12.21 -11.71 -13.20
N ALA A 59 12.72 -10.92 -12.27
CA ALA A 59 14.07 -10.37 -12.35
C ALA A 59 15.13 -11.49 -12.53
N ARG A 60 15.02 -12.58 -11.76
CA ARG A 60 15.89 -13.76 -11.89
C ARG A 60 15.73 -14.47 -13.23
N MET A 61 14.51 -14.50 -13.79
CA MET A 61 14.27 -15.05 -15.13
C MET A 61 14.92 -14.19 -16.20
N CYS A 62 14.80 -12.87 -16.11
CA CYS A 62 15.43 -11.93 -17.03
C CYS A 62 16.95 -12.09 -17.05
N GLU A 63 17.60 -12.21 -15.88
CA GLU A 63 19.04 -12.46 -15.78
C GLU A 63 19.47 -13.75 -16.51
N LYS A 64 18.71 -14.83 -16.32
CA LYS A 64 18.98 -16.11 -16.98
C LYS A 64 18.80 -16.01 -18.49
N LEU A 65 17.71 -15.41 -18.94
CA LEU A 65 17.42 -15.21 -20.36
C LEU A 65 18.48 -14.35 -21.03
N TYR A 66 18.96 -13.30 -20.36
CA TYR A 66 20.05 -12.48 -20.88
C TYR A 66 21.36 -13.25 -21.01
N GLY A 67 21.63 -14.22 -20.11
CA GLY A 67 22.72 -15.18 -20.29
C GLY A 67 22.57 -16.03 -21.56
N VAL A 68 21.37 -16.53 -21.82
CA VAL A 68 21.05 -17.30 -23.04
C VAL A 68 21.23 -16.43 -24.28
N HIS A 69 20.72 -15.20 -24.27
CA HIS A 69 20.90 -14.21 -25.34
C HIS A 69 22.37 -14.04 -25.70
N LYS A 70 23.25 -13.78 -24.71
CA LYS A 70 24.69 -13.59 -24.94
C LYS A 70 25.37 -14.81 -25.54
N VAL A 71 25.05 -16.00 -25.04
CA VAL A 71 25.64 -17.24 -25.53
C VAL A 71 25.24 -17.51 -26.97
N HIS A 72 23.95 -17.34 -27.32
CA HIS A 72 23.45 -17.62 -28.67
C HIS A 72 23.91 -16.56 -29.67
N GLY A 73 23.99 -15.29 -29.28
CA GLY A 73 24.60 -14.25 -30.11
C GLY A 73 26.09 -14.53 -30.38
N ASN A 74 26.82 -15.08 -29.40
CA ASN A 74 28.20 -15.51 -29.64
C ASN A 74 28.28 -16.74 -30.57
N TYR A 75 27.37 -17.71 -30.44
CA TYR A 75 27.30 -18.84 -31.37
C TYR A 75 26.98 -18.41 -32.80
N ALA A 76 26.07 -17.46 -32.98
CA ALA A 76 25.79 -16.87 -34.28
C ALA A 76 27.07 -16.34 -34.93
N ARG A 77 27.85 -15.53 -34.18
CA ARG A 77 29.14 -15.00 -34.67
C ARG A 77 30.13 -16.11 -35.03
N VAL A 78 30.31 -17.10 -34.15
CA VAL A 78 31.28 -18.20 -34.36
C VAL A 78 30.90 -19.05 -35.57
N PHE A 79 29.64 -19.44 -35.71
CA PHE A 79 29.19 -20.21 -36.87
C PHE A 79 29.32 -19.43 -38.17
N ASN A 80 29.06 -18.12 -38.16
CA ASN A 80 29.27 -17.31 -39.35
C ASN A 80 30.75 -17.30 -39.78
N GLN A 81 31.67 -17.02 -38.84
CA GLN A 81 33.11 -17.00 -39.11
C GLN A 81 33.66 -18.37 -39.53
N TRP A 82 33.14 -19.44 -38.94
CA TRP A 82 33.51 -20.79 -39.35
C TRP A 82 33.02 -21.08 -40.77
N GLY A 83 31.78 -20.71 -41.11
CA GLY A 83 31.26 -20.86 -42.47
C GLY A 83 32.03 -20.04 -43.52
N GLU A 84 32.63 -18.92 -43.15
CA GLU A 84 33.53 -18.15 -44.03
C GLU A 84 34.84 -18.88 -44.33
N THR A 85 35.27 -19.78 -43.43
CA THR A 85 36.55 -20.51 -43.53
C THR A 85 36.37 -21.90 -44.14
N GLU A 86 35.29 -22.60 -43.79
CA GLU A 86 35.01 -23.99 -44.19
C GLU A 86 34.11 -24.03 -45.42
N LYS A 87 34.63 -24.53 -46.55
CA LYS A 87 33.92 -24.47 -47.83
C LYS A 87 32.84 -25.52 -47.99
N ASP A 88 33.03 -26.70 -47.41
CA ASP A 88 32.14 -27.84 -47.65
C ASP A 88 30.84 -27.77 -46.81
N SER A 89 30.85 -26.97 -45.74
CA SER A 89 29.71 -26.82 -44.81
C SER A 89 29.28 -25.36 -44.59
N ALA A 90 29.78 -24.43 -45.41
CA ALA A 90 29.55 -22.99 -45.28
C ALA A 90 28.07 -22.63 -45.14
N GLU A 91 27.24 -23.14 -46.05
CA GLU A 91 25.80 -22.85 -46.09
C GLU A 91 25.08 -23.30 -44.81
N HIS A 92 25.36 -24.51 -44.34
CA HIS A 92 24.76 -25.06 -43.12
C HIS A 92 25.17 -24.30 -41.86
N LEU A 93 26.44 -23.90 -41.78
CA LEU A 93 26.97 -23.08 -40.68
C LEU A 93 26.36 -21.67 -40.69
N GLN A 94 26.23 -21.04 -41.85
CA GLN A 94 25.58 -19.73 -41.98
C GLN A 94 24.08 -19.79 -41.66
N ASN A 95 23.38 -20.86 -42.05
CA ASN A 95 21.99 -21.09 -41.65
C ASN A 95 21.84 -21.26 -40.13
N ALA A 96 22.71 -22.07 -39.50
CA ALA A 96 22.73 -22.21 -38.05
C ALA A 96 23.05 -20.89 -37.35
N SER A 97 23.97 -20.09 -37.92
CA SER A 97 24.30 -18.75 -37.44
C SER A 97 23.07 -17.84 -37.42
N HIS A 98 22.34 -17.78 -38.54
CA HIS A 98 21.12 -16.98 -38.65
C HIS A 98 20.08 -17.36 -37.59
N TYR A 99 19.82 -18.65 -37.39
CA TYR A 99 18.86 -19.07 -36.38
C TYR A 99 19.32 -18.78 -34.94
N MET A 100 20.62 -18.88 -34.64
CA MET A 100 21.17 -18.51 -33.34
C MET A 100 21.01 -17.00 -33.08
N ASP A 101 21.19 -16.17 -34.12
CA ASP A 101 20.98 -14.72 -34.05
C ASP A 101 19.51 -14.39 -33.81
N VAL A 102 18.60 -15.00 -34.59
CA VAL A 102 17.15 -14.86 -34.41
C VAL A 102 16.70 -15.26 -33.01
N TYR A 103 17.25 -16.33 -32.44
CA TYR A 103 16.93 -16.73 -31.06
C TYR A 103 17.43 -15.71 -30.04
N SER A 104 18.65 -15.20 -30.23
CA SER A 104 19.23 -14.17 -29.38
C SER A 104 18.40 -12.90 -29.38
N SER A 105 18.01 -12.38 -30.55
CA SER A 105 17.19 -11.17 -30.67
C SER A 105 15.75 -11.35 -30.17
N CYS A 106 15.18 -12.54 -30.31
CA CYS A 106 13.84 -12.84 -29.77
C CYS A 106 13.79 -12.66 -28.25
N ILE A 107 14.89 -12.96 -27.55
CA ILE A 107 14.99 -12.77 -26.11
C ILE A 107 14.93 -11.27 -25.76
N ASP A 108 15.54 -10.37 -26.54
CA ASP A 108 15.49 -8.93 -26.26
C ASP A 108 14.06 -8.42 -26.31
N THR A 109 13.31 -8.75 -27.38
CA THR A 109 11.90 -8.41 -27.51
C THR A 109 11.08 -8.97 -26.33
N HIS A 110 11.33 -10.22 -25.93
CA HIS A 110 10.66 -10.81 -24.77
C HIS A 110 10.96 -10.06 -23.46
N LEU A 111 12.20 -9.63 -23.25
CA LEU A 111 12.58 -8.88 -22.05
C LEU A 111 11.91 -7.50 -22.02
N GLU A 112 11.83 -6.81 -23.16
CA GLU A 112 11.10 -5.54 -23.30
C GLU A 112 9.60 -5.70 -23.00
N GLU A 113 8.94 -6.67 -23.64
CA GLU A 113 7.51 -6.92 -23.46
C GLU A 113 7.17 -7.34 -22.01
N THR A 114 8.05 -8.11 -21.37
CA THR A 114 7.87 -8.47 -19.96
C THR A 114 8.15 -7.30 -18.99
N GLU A 115 8.85 -6.24 -19.39
CA GLU A 115 9.04 -5.05 -18.54
C GLU A 115 7.74 -4.28 -18.36
N HIS A 116 6.93 -4.15 -19.43
CA HIS A 116 5.60 -3.57 -19.33
C HIS A 116 4.72 -4.31 -18.30
N PHE A 117 4.78 -5.64 -18.29
CA PHE A 117 4.10 -6.44 -17.26
C PHE A 117 4.61 -6.12 -15.84
N ALA A 118 5.91 -5.88 -15.67
CA ALA A 118 6.46 -5.50 -14.37
C ALA A 118 5.97 -4.11 -13.93
N ASP A 119 5.87 -3.17 -14.85
CA ASP A 119 5.36 -1.83 -14.57
C ASP A 119 3.88 -1.87 -14.16
N ASP A 120 3.04 -2.64 -14.85
CA ASP A 120 1.64 -2.87 -14.47
C ASP A 120 1.53 -3.44 -13.05
N LEU A 121 2.38 -4.40 -12.68
CA LEU A 121 2.41 -4.94 -11.32
C LEU A 121 2.90 -3.94 -10.27
N LYS A 122 3.87 -3.08 -10.60
CA LYS A 122 4.37 -2.03 -9.69
C LYS A 122 3.26 -1.03 -9.36
N GLU A 123 2.35 -0.74 -10.29
CA GLU A 123 1.16 0.09 -10.02
C GLU A 123 0.28 -0.54 -8.91
N TYR A 124 0.10 -1.85 -8.96
CA TYR A 124 -0.64 -2.57 -7.91
C TYR A 124 0.09 -2.69 -6.57
N ASN A 125 1.41 -2.51 -6.57
CA ASN A 125 2.16 -2.33 -5.33
C ASN A 125 1.86 -0.96 -4.69
N ALA A 126 1.81 0.11 -5.50
CA ALA A 126 1.40 1.44 -5.04
C ALA A 126 -0.07 1.47 -4.56
N PHE A 127 -0.92 0.62 -5.15
CA PHE A 127 -2.26 0.39 -4.63
C PHE A 127 -2.26 -0.19 -3.20
N ALA A 128 -1.44 -1.22 -2.94
CA ALA A 128 -1.34 -1.80 -1.60
C ALA A 128 -0.92 -0.74 -0.55
N GLU A 129 -0.02 0.18 -0.92
CA GLU A 129 0.34 1.33 -0.08
C GLU A 129 -0.83 2.29 0.15
N SER A 130 -1.62 2.55 -0.89
CA SER A 130 -2.81 3.40 -0.81
C SER A 130 -3.85 2.82 0.15
N LEU A 131 -4.09 1.50 0.12
CA LEU A 131 -4.97 0.82 1.08
C LEU A 131 -4.51 1.02 2.53
N ARG A 132 -3.19 0.88 2.78
CA ARG A 132 -2.64 1.10 4.12
C ARG A 132 -2.82 2.54 4.58
N SER A 133 -2.64 3.50 3.68
CA SER A 133 -2.89 4.91 3.96
C SER A 133 -4.35 5.16 4.36
N VAL A 134 -5.31 4.58 3.63
CA VAL A 134 -6.74 4.65 3.97
C VAL A 134 -7.02 4.03 5.34
N CYS A 135 -6.50 2.82 5.60
CA CYS A 135 -6.66 2.16 6.90
C CYS A 135 -6.10 3.03 8.03
N ARG A 136 -4.89 3.56 7.86
CA ARG A 136 -4.25 4.44 8.85
C ARG A 136 -5.07 5.69 9.12
N ARG A 137 -5.67 6.29 8.09
CA ARG A 137 -6.57 7.45 8.25
C ARG A 137 -7.84 7.09 9.01
N CYS A 138 -8.41 5.91 8.76
CA CYS A 138 -9.58 5.42 9.51
C CYS A 138 -9.24 5.22 10.98
N GLU A 139 -8.07 4.62 11.27
CA GLU A 139 -7.56 4.45 12.62
C GLU A 139 -7.36 5.81 13.33
N CYS A 140 -6.84 6.83 12.63
CA CYS A 140 -6.72 8.17 13.21
C CYS A 140 -8.08 8.78 13.56
N ALA A 141 -9.07 8.69 12.66
CA ALA A 141 -10.40 9.20 12.91
C ALA A 141 -11.07 8.50 14.12
N GLN A 142 -10.93 7.17 14.20
CA GLN A 142 -11.42 6.39 15.34
C GLN A 142 -10.71 6.78 16.64
N TYR A 143 -9.39 7.00 16.60
CA TYR A 143 -8.63 7.44 17.77
C TYR A 143 -9.07 8.81 18.28
N ASP A 144 -9.34 9.77 17.38
CA ASP A 144 -9.83 11.11 17.74
C ASP A 144 -11.20 11.02 18.45
N VAL A 145 -12.09 10.14 17.99
CA VAL A 145 -13.37 9.84 18.68
C VAL A 145 -13.12 9.27 20.07
N GLU A 146 -12.26 8.26 20.20
CA GLU A 146 -11.97 7.62 21.50
C GLU A 146 -11.36 8.59 22.52
N ARG A 147 -10.50 9.53 22.07
CA ARG A 147 -9.95 10.60 22.91
C ARG A 147 -11.02 11.58 23.36
N ALA A 148 -11.96 11.95 22.49
CA ALA A 148 -13.09 12.80 22.84
C ALA A 148 -14.04 12.09 23.84
N GLU A 149 -14.30 10.79 23.68
CA GLU A 149 -15.08 9.97 24.62
C GLU A 149 -14.45 9.96 26.02
N GLU A 150 -13.13 9.75 26.11
CA GLU A 150 -12.41 9.78 27.38
C GLU A 150 -12.43 11.16 28.05
N SER A 151 -12.21 12.22 27.27
CA SER A 151 -12.28 13.60 27.76
C SER A 151 -13.66 13.89 28.35
N LEU A 152 -14.72 13.50 27.65
CA LEU A 152 -16.08 13.64 28.11
C LEU A 152 -16.33 12.86 29.41
N ALA A 153 -15.91 11.58 29.46
CA ALA A 153 -16.05 10.75 30.65
C ALA A 153 -15.33 11.37 31.87
N SER A 154 -14.13 11.91 31.67
CA SER A 154 -13.37 12.58 32.74
C SER A 154 -14.06 13.84 33.28
N LYS A 155 -14.70 14.63 32.41
CA LYS A 155 -15.45 15.84 32.79
C LYS A 155 -16.74 15.49 33.53
N HIS A 156 -17.47 14.47 33.08
CA HIS A 156 -18.63 13.95 33.80
C HIS A 156 -18.27 13.44 35.20
N PHE A 157 -17.17 12.70 35.32
CA PHE A 157 -16.67 12.23 36.62
C PHE A 157 -16.28 13.39 37.54
N LEU A 158 -15.61 14.43 37.02
CA LEU A 158 -15.26 15.62 37.79
C LEU A 158 -16.51 16.37 38.27
N LYS A 159 -17.52 16.52 37.41
CA LYS A 159 -18.80 17.16 37.76
C LYS A 159 -19.50 16.39 38.88
N GLN A 160 -19.64 15.07 38.74
CA GLN A 160 -20.25 14.21 39.75
C GLN A 160 -19.50 14.31 41.11
N SER A 161 -18.17 14.37 41.08
CA SER A 161 -17.35 14.51 42.30
C SER A 161 -17.51 15.86 42.99
N MET A 162 -17.72 16.94 42.22
CA MET A 162 -17.99 18.28 42.76
C MET A 162 -19.41 18.40 43.32
N GLU A 163 -20.40 17.74 42.71
CA GLU A 163 -21.79 17.71 43.16
C GLU A 163 -21.99 16.83 44.40
N SER A 164 -21.32 15.66 44.48
CA SER A 164 -21.45 14.73 45.62
C SER A 164 -20.67 15.16 46.86
N GLY A 165 -19.91 16.27 46.78
CA GLY A 165 -19.04 16.74 47.86
C GLY A 165 -17.96 15.74 48.27
N THR A 166 -17.75 14.67 47.49
CA THR A 166 -16.81 13.60 47.79
C THR A 166 -15.42 14.07 47.35
N THR A 167 -14.79 14.93 48.14
CA THR A 167 -13.33 15.08 48.06
C THR A 167 -12.76 13.72 48.43
N THR A 168 -12.19 13.01 47.46
CA THR A 168 -11.53 11.72 47.67
C THR A 168 -10.68 11.81 48.93
N SER A 169 -11.03 11.02 49.93
CA SER A 169 -10.44 11.00 51.28
C SER A 169 -9.04 10.38 51.28
N GLY A 170 -8.17 10.81 50.36
CA GLY A 170 -6.80 10.37 50.24
C GLY A 170 -5.94 11.54 49.78
N PHE A 171 -5.06 12.03 50.67
CA PHE A 171 -3.86 12.86 50.48
C PHE A 171 -3.73 13.72 49.19
N SER A 172 -4.81 14.32 48.72
CA SER A 172 -4.81 15.21 47.56
C SER A 172 -4.45 16.63 47.99
N LEU A 173 -3.54 17.27 47.26
CA LEU A 173 -3.13 18.67 47.40
C LEU A 173 -4.32 19.65 47.48
N SER A 174 -5.49 19.26 46.96
CA SER A 174 -6.72 20.06 47.04
C SER A 174 -7.32 20.11 48.44
N GLY A 175 -7.18 19.04 49.25
CA GLY A 175 -7.67 18.98 50.64
C GLY A 175 -6.81 19.75 51.64
N MET A 176 -5.53 19.99 51.29
CA MET A 176 -4.65 20.88 52.06
C MET A 176 -4.96 22.36 51.78
N LYS A 177 -5.25 22.73 50.52
CA LYS A 177 -5.63 24.11 50.18
C LYS A 177 -6.94 24.55 50.83
N SER A 178 -7.95 23.67 50.91
CA SER A 178 -9.21 23.99 51.57
C SER A 178 -9.09 24.19 53.08
N LYS A 179 -8.07 23.59 53.72
CA LYS A 179 -7.75 23.82 55.14
C LYS A 179 -6.87 25.06 55.36
N LEU A 180 -6.08 25.48 54.37
CA LEU A 180 -5.16 26.62 54.49
C LEU A 180 -5.78 27.96 54.03
N PHE A 181 -6.71 27.94 53.07
CA PHE A 181 -7.29 29.14 52.45
C PHE A 181 -8.82 29.26 52.61
N GLY A 182 -9.45 28.33 53.34
CA GLY A 182 -10.90 28.23 53.45
C GLY A 182 -11.52 27.41 52.31
N SER A 183 -12.71 26.86 52.55
CA SER A 183 -13.50 26.20 51.52
C SER A 183 -13.99 27.24 50.50
N ASP A 184 -13.99 26.90 49.21
CA ASP A 184 -14.64 27.70 48.17
C ASP A 184 -16.04 28.14 48.63
N THR A 185 -16.36 29.42 48.44
CA THR A 185 -17.69 29.95 48.73
C THR A 185 -18.73 29.23 47.86
N PRO A 186 -19.97 29.06 48.34
CA PRO A 186 -21.02 28.40 47.56
C PRO A 186 -21.19 29.02 46.16
N GLU A 187 -21.05 30.34 46.04
CA GLU A 187 -21.10 31.07 44.76
C GLU A 187 -19.95 30.69 43.82
N LEU A 188 -18.73 30.50 44.35
CA LEU A 188 -17.57 30.10 43.54
C LEU A 188 -17.67 28.65 43.05
N LYS A 189 -18.24 27.76 43.88
CA LYS A 189 -18.53 26.37 43.48
C LYS A 189 -19.58 26.32 42.39
N GLU A 190 -20.65 27.10 42.53
CA GLU A 190 -21.71 27.20 41.52
C GLU A 190 -21.18 27.74 40.19
N ALA A 191 -20.33 28.77 40.21
CA ALA A 191 -19.67 29.28 39.02
C ALA A 191 -18.78 28.23 38.32
N LYS A 192 -17.99 27.46 39.09
CA LYS A 192 -17.16 26.35 38.55
C LYS A 192 -18.01 25.22 37.97
N LEU A 193 -19.12 24.86 38.62
CA LEU A 193 -20.06 23.84 38.12
C LEU A 193 -20.72 24.30 36.83
N LYS A 194 -21.13 25.56 36.74
CA LYS A 194 -21.69 26.14 35.52
C LYS A 194 -20.69 26.12 34.36
N GLN A 195 -19.45 26.58 34.61
CA GLN A 195 -18.38 26.54 33.61
C GLN A 195 -18.07 25.11 33.16
N LEU A 196 -18.04 24.15 34.07
CA LEU A 196 -17.83 22.74 33.74
C LEU A 196 -19.00 22.17 32.91
N GLY A 197 -20.24 22.57 33.21
CA GLY A 197 -21.42 22.22 32.43
C GLY A 197 -21.36 22.74 30.99
N GLU A 198 -20.94 23.99 30.80
CA GLU A 198 -20.74 24.57 29.46
C GLU A 198 -19.64 23.83 28.68
N GLN A 199 -18.54 23.47 29.34
CA GLN A 199 -17.47 22.67 28.72
C GLN A 199 -17.93 21.26 28.34
N ILE A 200 -18.77 20.62 29.17
CA ILE A 200 -19.34 19.30 28.86
C ILE A 200 -20.19 19.39 27.59
N LEU A 201 -21.08 20.38 27.50
CA LEU A 201 -21.95 20.57 26.33
C LEU A 201 -21.13 20.82 25.05
N GLN A 202 -20.03 21.57 25.16
CA GLN A 202 -19.11 21.81 24.06
C GLN A 202 -18.45 20.50 23.59
N VAL A 203 -17.91 19.70 24.52
CA VAL A 203 -17.25 18.43 24.21
C VAL A 203 -18.26 17.40 23.67
N GLU A 204 -19.50 17.37 24.17
CA GLU A 204 -20.56 16.51 23.64
C GLU A 204 -20.90 16.85 22.18
N THR A 205 -20.95 18.15 21.87
CA THR A 205 -21.19 18.63 20.50
C THR A 205 -20.03 18.23 19.58
N GLU A 206 -18.79 18.44 20.02
CA GLU A 206 -17.58 18.05 19.27
C GLU A 206 -17.52 16.53 19.05
N LEU A 207 -17.78 15.73 20.09
CA LEU A 207 -17.82 14.28 20.00
C LEU A 207 -18.87 13.81 19.00
N SER A 208 -20.08 14.38 19.04
CA SER A 208 -21.15 14.06 18.08
C SER A 208 -20.72 14.34 16.64
N GLN A 209 -20.00 15.44 16.41
CA GLN A 209 -19.47 15.78 15.10
C GLN A 209 -18.37 14.82 14.65
N LEU A 210 -17.39 14.51 15.52
CA LEU A 210 -16.31 13.57 15.23
C LEU A 210 -16.84 12.17 14.92
N GLN A 211 -17.81 11.68 15.70
CA GLN A 211 -18.45 10.38 15.45
C GLN A 211 -19.12 10.33 14.08
N LYS A 212 -19.89 11.37 13.71
CA LYS A 212 -20.51 11.46 12.38
C LYS A 212 -19.45 11.47 11.27
N GLN A 213 -18.40 12.26 11.42
CA GLN A 213 -17.32 12.33 10.43
C GLN A 213 -16.57 11.00 10.31
N CYS A 214 -16.32 10.31 11.42
CA CYS A 214 -15.67 9.00 11.42
C CYS A 214 -16.52 7.96 10.69
N ILE A 215 -17.82 7.87 11.00
CA ILE A 215 -18.74 6.94 10.34
C ILE A 215 -18.82 7.22 8.83
N LEU A 216 -19.03 8.48 8.43
CA LEU A 216 -19.12 8.87 7.03
C LEU A 216 -17.81 8.55 6.28
N PHE A 217 -16.66 8.85 6.88
CA PHE A 217 -15.36 8.55 6.29
C PHE A 217 -15.17 7.04 6.13
N SER A 218 -15.48 6.24 7.13
CA SER A 218 -15.36 4.78 7.07
C SER A 218 -16.28 4.17 6.02
N GLU A 219 -17.53 4.62 5.92
CA GLU A 219 -18.47 4.14 4.91
C GLU A 219 -18.02 4.48 3.48
N GLU A 220 -17.56 5.70 3.25
CA GLU A 220 -17.10 6.11 1.92
C GLU A 220 -15.78 5.42 1.54
N ALA A 221 -14.85 5.31 2.50
CA ALA A 221 -13.61 4.57 2.30
C ALA A 221 -13.86 3.11 1.93
N LEU A 222 -14.84 2.45 2.55
CA LEU A 222 -15.16 1.05 2.22
C LEU A 222 -15.78 0.90 0.83
N LYS A 223 -16.66 1.82 0.41
CA LYS A 223 -17.19 1.83 -0.97
C LYS A 223 -16.08 2.01 -2.00
N ASP A 224 -15.15 2.93 -1.74
CA ASP A 224 -14.00 3.16 -2.61
C ASP A 224 -13.09 1.92 -2.67
N VAL A 225 -12.87 1.25 -1.53
CA VAL A 225 -12.11 0.00 -1.45
C VAL A 225 -12.79 -1.11 -2.25
N GLU A 226 -14.11 -1.28 -2.14
CA GLU A 226 -14.86 -2.28 -2.91
C GLU A 226 -14.75 -2.03 -4.41
N ARG A 227 -14.97 -0.78 -4.84
CA ARG A 227 -14.79 -0.38 -6.25
C ARG A 227 -13.38 -0.68 -6.73
N PHE A 228 -12.39 -0.34 -5.91
CA PHE A 228 -10.99 -0.59 -6.26
C PHE A 228 -10.71 -2.09 -6.37
N GLN A 229 -11.16 -2.90 -5.40
CA GLN A 229 -10.93 -4.35 -5.44
C GLN A 229 -11.52 -4.97 -6.71
N ALA A 230 -12.71 -4.55 -7.14
CA ALA A 230 -13.31 -4.99 -8.39
C ALA A 230 -12.46 -4.61 -9.61
N GLN A 231 -11.90 -3.39 -9.63
CA GLN A 231 -10.98 -2.96 -10.69
C GLN A 231 -9.70 -3.80 -10.70
N LYS A 232 -9.05 -3.94 -9.53
CA LYS A 232 -7.82 -4.71 -9.34
C LYS A 232 -7.95 -6.15 -9.83
N VAL A 233 -9.09 -6.80 -9.60
CA VAL A 233 -9.31 -8.17 -10.08
C VAL A 233 -9.33 -8.22 -11.61
N ARG A 234 -10.04 -7.30 -12.26
CA ARG A 234 -10.13 -7.25 -13.73
C ARG A 234 -8.77 -7.00 -14.36
N ASP A 235 -8.03 -6.03 -13.82
CA ASP A 235 -6.77 -5.60 -14.39
C ASP A 235 -5.67 -6.62 -14.16
N LEU A 236 -5.53 -7.17 -12.94
CA LEU A 236 -4.55 -8.24 -12.72
C LEU A 236 -4.86 -9.50 -13.55
N ASN A 237 -6.14 -9.83 -13.75
CA ASN A 237 -6.50 -10.92 -14.65
C ASN A 237 -6.08 -10.62 -16.09
N HIS A 238 -6.29 -9.40 -16.57
CA HIS A 238 -5.87 -8.98 -17.91
C HIS A 238 -4.35 -9.03 -18.07
N VAL A 239 -3.61 -8.47 -17.11
CA VAL A 239 -2.14 -8.43 -17.06
C VAL A 239 -1.55 -9.85 -17.04
N LEU A 240 -2.07 -10.74 -16.19
CA LEU A 240 -1.62 -12.14 -16.12
C LEU A 240 -1.97 -12.93 -17.38
N LEU A 241 -3.15 -12.72 -17.97
CA LEU A 241 -3.54 -13.36 -19.20
C LEU A 241 -2.65 -12.95 -20.38
N ASN A 242 -2.30 -11.66 -20.46
CA ASN A 242 -1.40 -11.16 -21.50
C ASN A 242 0.01 -11.70 -21.31
N LEU A 243 0.50 -11.80 -20.07
CA LEU A 243 1.78 -12.49 -19.81
C LEU A 243 1.73 -13.95 -20.26
N ALA A 244 0.67 -14.68 -19.96
CA ALA A 244 0.53 -16.08 -20.39
C ALA A 244 0.54 -16.21 -21.92
N ARG A 245 -0.17 -15.32 -22.62
CA ARG A 245 -0.17 -15.27 -24.10
C ARG A 245 1.21 -14.97 -24.66
N LEU A 246 1.90 -13.98 -24.07
CA LEU A 246 3.27 -13.62 -24.42
C LEU A 246 4.21 -14.83 -24.27
N GLN A 247 4.14 -15.53 -23.14
CA GLN A 247 4.94 -16.74 -22.90
C GLN A 247 4.66 -17.84 -23.92
N VAL A 248 3.39 -18.08 -24.26
CA VAL A 248 3.03 -19.06 -25.30
C VAL A 248 3.58 -18.66 -26.67
N SER A 249 3.49 -17.37 -27.02
CA SER A 249 4.04 -16.84 -28.27
C SER A 249 5.56 -17.05 -28.34
N HIS A 250 6.27 -16.66 -27.29
CA HIS A 250 7.72 -16.83 -27.19
C HIS A 250 8.13 -18.31 -27.28
N CYS A 251 7.45 -19.22 -26.57
CA CYS A 251 7.73 -20.65 -26.66
C CYS A 251 7.52 -21.21 -28.08
N ARG A 252 6.48 -20.76 -28.79
CA ARG A 252 6.26 -21.17 -30.19
C ARG A 252 7.37 -20.69 -31.11
N GLN A 253 7.79 -19.44 -30.96
CA GLN A 253 8.91 -18.88 -31.71
C GLN A 253 10.21 -19.63 -31.42
N ALA A 254 10.50 -19.89 -30.14
CA ALA A 254 11.66 -20.67 -29.71
C ALA A 254 11.67 -22.07 -30.34
N ILE A 255 10.54 -22.79 -30.34
CA ILE A 255 10.43 -24.12 -30.96
C ILE A 255 10.71 -24.07 -32.46
N ALA A 256 10.16 -23.08 -33.17
CA ALA A 256 10.40 -22.90 -34.60
C ALA A 256 11.90 -22.66 -34.88
N THR A 257 12.54 -21.79 -34.09
CA THR A 257 13.96 -21.50 -34.22
C THR A 257 14.83 -22.72 -33.93
N TRP A 258 14.58 -23.45 -32.84
CA TRP A 258 15.30 -24.68 -32.51
C TRP A 258 15.13 -25.79 -33.55
N THR A 259 13.95 -25.87 -34.16
CA THR A 259 13.69 -26.79 -35.28
C THR A 259 14.54 -26.42 -36.49
N GLY A 260 14.62 -25.13 -36.84
CA GLY A 260 15.48 -24.64 -37.91
C GLY A 260 16.96 -24.90 -37.68
N ILE A 261 17.45 -24.70 -36.45
CA ILE A 261 18.83 -25.01 -36.05
C ILE A 261 19.11 -26.51 -36.26
N ARG A 262 18.26 -27.38 -35.70
CA ARG A 262 18.40 -28.83 -35.81
C ARG A 262 18.42 -29.27 -37.28
N ASP A 263 17.52 -28.76 -38.09
CA ASP A 263 17.40 -29.14 -39.49
C ASP A 263 18.60 -28.63 -40.32
N SER A 264 19.22 -27.50 -39.92
CA SER A 264 20.46 -27.01 -40.52
C SER A 264 21.63 -27.96 -40.24
N PHE A 265 21.73 -28.47 -39.01
CA PHE A 265 22.78 -29.43 -38.62
C PHE A 265 22.56 -30.83 -39.18
N ASN A 266 21.31 -31.29 -39.32
CA ASN A 266 21.02 -32.60 -39.89
C ASN A 266 21.33 -32.71 -41.39
N LYS A 267 21.49 -31.57 -42.08
CA LYS A 267 21.81 -31.51 -43.52
C LYS A 267 23.31 -31.31 -43.79
N MET A 268 24.08 -31.01 -42.75
CA MET A 268 25.54 -30.94 -42.78
C MET A 268 26.13 -32.34 -42.83
#